data_AF-A0A7J2IRE8-F1
#
_entry.id   AF-A0A7J2IRE8-F1
#
_cell.length_a   1.000
_cell.length_b   1.000
_cell.length_c   1.000
_cell.angle_alpha   90.00
_cell.angle_beta   90.00
_cell.angle_gamma   90.00
#
_symmetry.space_group_name_H-M   'P 1'
#
loop_
_entity.id
_entity.type
_entity.pdbx_description
1 polymer ?
#
loop_
_entity_poly.entity_id
_entity_poly.type
_entity_poly.pdbx_seq_one_letter_code
_entity_poly.pdbx_strand_id
1 'polypeptide(L)'
;MGTSRFQQRFLTTRQMGIAASFAGLMFVQDALGLRITLMPPVFLSLGHAIYRLAVFSVGPWAAIVPALVHCFFVTVPPITFFGYMVGGLFFAVATKTIWKLGDTWKRYVFLFYWCWVDAFFLSPAAFLIPFDKIMHFFDDVTVWLWVWSIGETTAYTFIRFIPLSLALKYAREFMKPTWTWRGGEDPEQPLGDGIEPVPGTEKELIPLILLSIVIIAFCIIYIRINP
;
A
#
# COMPACT_ATOMS: atom_id res chain seq x y z
N MET A 1 10.62 -36.55 -12.22
CA MET A 1 11.78 -35.72 -12.66
C MET A 1 11.78 -34.45 -11.84
N GLY A 2 12.65 -34.37 -10.83
CA GLY A 2 12.72 -33.22 -9.94
C GLY A 2 13.44 -32.08 -10.64
N THR A 3 12.71 -31.01 -10.96
CA THR A 3 13.33 -29.73 -11.30
C THR A 3 14.04 -29.22 -10.06
N SER A 4 15.34 -29.02 -10.17
CA SER A 4 16.21 -28.56 -9.09
C SER A 4 15.66 -27.27 -8.46
N ARG A 5 15.79 -27.14 -7.14
CA ARG A 5 15.44 -25.95 -6.34
C ARG A 5 16.24 -24.68 -6.71
N PHE A 6 17.00 -24.70 -7.81
CA PHE A 6 18.01 -23.69 -8.16
C PHE A 6 17.60 -22.73 -9.29
N GLN A 7 16.37 -22.82 -9.81
CA GLN A 7 15.90 -21.96 -10.90
C GLN A 7 14.56 -21.26 -10.63
N GLN A 8 14.16 -21.14 -9.36
CA GLN A 8 12.98 -20.37 -9.02
C GLN A 8 13.36 -18.88 -9.08
N ARG A 9 12.98 -18.19 -10.16
CA ARG A 9 13.19 -16.74 -10.31
C ARG A 9 12.55 -16.02 -9.13
N PHE A 10 13.27 -15.04 -8.55
CA PHE A 10 12.77 -14.25 -7.43
C PHE A 10 11.49 -13.47 -7.78
N LEU A 11 11.31 -13.08 -9.05
CA LEU A 11 10.06 -12.53 -9.57
C LEU A 11 9.65 -13.31 -10.82
N THR A 12 8.37 -13.66 -10.94
CA THR A 12 7.84 -14.32 -12.13
C THR A 12 7.70 -13.33 -13.29
N THR A 13 7.60 -13.84 -14.52
CA THR A 13 7.33 -13.01 -15.70
C THR A 13 5.99 -12.27 -15.57
N ARG A 14 4.97 -12.90 -14.98
CA ARG A 14 3.67 -12.27 -14.71
C ARG A 14 3.82 -11.10 -13.73
N GLN A 15 4.51 -11.32 -12.60
CA GLN A 15 4.77 -10.26 -11.62
C GLN A 15 5.50 -9.08 -12.25
N MET A 16 6.53 -9.35 -13.07
CA MET A 16 7.28 -8.30 -13.76
C MET A 16 6.44 -7.57 -14.80
N GLY A 17 5.62 -8.26 -15.58
CA GLY A 17 4.75 -7.65 -16.58
C GLY A 17 3.70 -6.73 -15.95
N ILE A 18 3.08 -7.17 -14.84
CA ILE A 18 2.14 -6.36 -14.08
C ILE A 18 2.84 -5.18 -13.41
N ALA A 19 3.99 -5.40 -12.77
CA ALA A 19 4.77 -4.34 -12.13
C ALA A 19 5.23 -3.28 -13.13
N ALA A 20 5.69 -3.68 -14.32
CA ALA A 20 6.05 -2.78 -15.40
C ALA A 20 4.84 -1.98 -15.92
N SER A 21 3.67 -2.62 -16.01
CA SER A 21 2.43 -1.94 -16.42
C SER A 21 2.04 -0.85 -15.42
N PHE A 22 2.08 -1.15 -14.12
CA PHE A 22 1.83 -0.15 -13.08
C PHE A 22 2.91 0.93 -13.01
N ALA A 23 4.17 0.57 -13.24
CA ALA A 23 5.26 1.54 -13.32
C ALA A 23 5.05 2.51 -14.49
N GLY A 24 4.61 2.01 -15.66
CA GLY A 24 4.22 2.84 -16.80
C GLY A 24 3.03 3.75 -16.48
N LEU A 25 2.02 3.24 -15.78
CA LEU A 25 0.88 4.06 -15.34
C LEU A 25 1.30 5.17 -14.36
N MET A 26 2.19 4.87 -13.41
CA MET A 26 2.74 5.88 -12.49
C MET A 26 3.56 6.92 -13.26
N PHE A 27 4.42 6.48 -14.18
CA PHE A 27 5.17 7.39 -15.05
C PHE A 27 4.25 8.33 -15.82
N VAL A 28 3.20 7.81 -16.48
CA VAL A 28 2.27 8.64 -17.25
C VAL A 28 1.54 9.63 -16.35
N GLN A 29 1.08 9.18 -15.18
CA GLN A 29 0.40 10.02 -14.21
C GLN A 29 1.29 11.18 -13.73
N ASP A 30 2.56 10.90 -13.45
CA ASP A 30 3.53 11.90 -13.02
C ASP A 30 3.94 12.84 -14.17
N ALA A 31 4.21 12.30 -15.36
CA ALA A 31 4.61 13.05 -16.54
C ALA A 31 3.50 14.00 -17.03
N LEU A 32 2.24 13.58 -16.93
CA LEU A 32 1.09 14.42 -17.26
C LEU A 32 0.72 15.41 -16.16
N GLY A 33 1.41 15.40 -15.01
CA GLY A 33 1.10 16.26 -13.89
C GLY A 33 -0.32 16.05 -13.35
N LEU A 34 -0.85 14.82 -13.43
CA LEU A 34 -2.16 14.44 -12.90
C LEU A 34 -2.07 14.34 -11.36
N ARG A 35 -1.87 15.49 -10.74
CA ARG A 35 -1.70 15.71 -9.31
C ARG A 35 -2.56 16.91 -8.93
N ILE A 36 -3.44 16.73 -7.95
CA ILE A 36 -4.20 17.86 -7.40
C ILE A 36 -3.32 18.52 -6.36
N THR A 37 -2.86 19.74 -6.64
CA THR A 37 -2.07 20.50 -5.67
C THR A 37 -2.98 20.93 -4.54
N LEU A 38 -2.66 20.52 -3.31
CA LEU A 38 -3.39 20.93 -2.11
C LEU A 38 -2.73 22.17 -1.51
N MET A 39 -1.42 22.09 -1.26
CA MET A 39 -0.53 23.21 -0.95
C MET A 39 0.90 22.79 -1.26
N PRO A 40 1.82 23.60 -1.80
CA PRO A 40 3.21 23.18 -1.97
C PRO A 40 3.87 22.79 -0.63
N PRO A 41 4.64 21.68 -0.52
CA PRO A 41 5.01 20.69 -1.54
C PRO A 41 4.08 19.45 -1.60
N VAL A 42 2.87 19.56 -1.07
CA VAL A 42 1.87 18.51 -0.93
C VAL A 42 0.93 18.43 -2.13
N PHE A 43 0.83 17.22 -2.70
CA PHE A 43 0.00 16.93 -3.87
C PHE A 43 -0.80 15.66 -3.66
N LEU A 44 -2.10 15.69 -3.91
CA LEU A 44 -2.90 14.47 -4.01
C LEU A 44 -2.58 13.77 -5.35
N SER A 45 -1.90 12.63 -5.25
CA SER A 45 -1.43 11.84 -6.40
C SER A 45 -2.21 10.53 -6.52
N LEU A 46 -2.69 10.21 -7.73
CA LEU A 46 -3.26 8.89 -8.02
C LEU A 46 -2.21 7.77 -7.94
N GLY A 47 -0.92 8.12 -7.93
CA GLY A 47 0.19 7.19 -7.78
C GLY A 47 0.08 6.36 -6.51
N HIS A 48 -0.48 6.92 -5.43
CA HIS A 48 -0.77 6.14 -4.22
C HIS A 48 -1.75 4.99 -4.51
N ALA A 49 -2.81 5.23 -5.27
CA ALA A 49 -3.77 4.19 -5.64
C ALA A 49 -3.14 3.14 -6.56
N ILE A 50 -2.42 3.60 -7.60
CA ILE A 50 -1.73 2.73 -8.57
C ILE A 50 -0.74 1.81 -7.86
N TYR A 51 0.04 2.37 -6.93
CA TYR A 51 0.97 1.59 -6.13
C TYR A 51 0.28 0.55 -5.25
N ARG A 52 -0.85 0.90 -4.60
CA ARG A 52 -1.60 -0.08 -3.79
C ARG A 52 -2.16 -1.22 -4.64
N LEU A 53 -2.62 -0.93 -5.85
CA LEU A 53 -3.03 -1.96 -6.82
C LEU A 53 -1.87 -2.88 -7.19
N ALA A 54 -0.67 -2.32 -7.40
CA ALA A 54 0.54 -3.10 -7.66
C ALA A 54 0.89 -3.99 -6.47
N VAL A 55 0.98 -3.45 -5.25
CA VAL A 55 1.29 -4.23 -4.05
C VAL A 55 0.30 -5.36 -3.85
N PHE A 56 -1.00 -5.10 -4.02
CA PHE A 56 -2.02 -6.12 -3.82
C PHE A 56 -1.86 -7.27 -4.82
N SER A 57 -1.68 -6.94 -6.11
CA SER A 57 -1.64 -7.93 -7.20
C SER A 57 -0.32 -8.70 -7.30
N VAL A 58 0.83 -8.06 -7.13
CA VAL A 58 2.15 -8.67 -7.37
C VAL A 58 3.03 -8.81 -6.13
N GLY A 59 2.59 -8.25 -5.00
CA GLY A 59 3.29 -8.34 -3.73
C GLY A 59 4.35 -7.26 -3.53
N PRO A 60 4.96 -7.23 -2.34
CA PRO A 60 5.82 -6.14 -1.91
C PRO A 60 7.12 -6.04 -2.73
N TRP A 61 7.64 -7.17 -3.23
CA TRP A 61 8.91 -7.21 -3.95
C TRP A 61 8.79 -6.67 -5.38
N ALA A 62 7.77 -7.12 -6.11
CA ALA A 62 7.53 -6.64 -7.48
C ALA A 62 7.06 -5.18 -7.49
N ALA A 63 6.33 -4.75 -6.46
CA ALA A 63 5.89 -3.37 -6.31
C ALA A 63 7.04 -2.36 -6.11
N ILE A 64 8.26 -2.81 -5.80
CA ILE A 64 9.46 -1.95 -5.78
C ILE A 64 9.63 -1.21 -7.12
N VAL A 65 9.31 -1.87 -8.24
CA VAL A 65 9.49 -1.31 -9.59
C VAL A 65 8.63 -0.04 -9.79
N PRO A 66 7.29 -0.08 -9.59
CA PRO A 66 6.48 1.15 -9.68
C PRO A 66 6.90 2.22 -8.66
N ALA A 67 7.29 1.85 -7.44
CA ALA A 67 7.81 2.82 -6.46
C ALA A 67 9.06 3.54 -6.95
N LEU A 68 10.04 2.81 -7.50
CA LEU A 68 11.27 3.39 -8.06
C LEU A 68 10.95 4.38 -9.18
N VAL A 69 10.04 4.02 -10.09
CA VAL A 69 9.65 4.89 -11.20
C VAL A 69 9.04 6.19 -10.70
N HIS A 70 8.12 6.11 -9.74
CA HIS A 70 7.51 7.30 -9.14
C HIS A 70 8.55 8.23 -8.49
N CYS A 71 9.56 7.66 -7.85
CA CYS A 71 10.58 8.42 -7.14
C CYS A 71 11.45 9.30 -8.05
N PHE A 72 11.50 9.05 -9.37
CA PHE A 72 12.18 9.95 -10.29
C PHE A 72 11.46 11.29 -10.50
N PHE A 73 10.17 11.38 -10.15
CA PHE A 73 9.32 12.55 -10.45
C PHE A 73 8.85 13.29 -9.19
N VAL A 74 9.50 13.06 -8.05
CA VAL A 74 9.14 13.67 -6.76
C VAL A 74 10.28 14.51 -6.21
N THR A 75 9.92 15.49 -5.38
CA THR A 75 10.84 16.47 -4.83
C THR A 75 11.90 15.85 -3.92
N VAL A 76 11.55 14.78 -3.19
CA VAL A 76 12.47 14.10 -2.26
C VAL A 76 12.46 12.58 -2.50
N PRO A 77 13.21 12.09 -3.51
CA PRO A 77 13.18 10.70 -3.95
C PRO A 77 13.47 9.66 -2.86
N PRO A 78 14.50 9.80 -2.00
CA PRO A 78 14.83 8.75 -1.02
C PRO A 78 13.75 8.57 0.06
N ILE A 79 13.22 9.69 0.57
CA ILE A 79 12.13 9.69 1.56
C ILE A 79 10.88 9.09 0.94
N THR A 80 10.58 9.48 -0.31
CA THR A 80 9.41 8.98 -1.01
C THR A 80 9.52 7.48 -1.24
N PHE A 81 10.66 7.01 -1.73
CA PHE A 81 10.91 5.59 -1.94
C PHE A 81 10.73 4.79 -0.65
N PHE A 82 11.31 5.27 0.45
CA PHE A 82 11.17 4.65 1.75
C PHE A 82 9.70 4.59 2.21
N GLY A 83 8.95 5.69 2.09
CA GLY A 83 7.53 5.75 2.43
C GLY A 83 6.69 4.75 1.64
N TYR A 84 6.92 4.65 0.33
CA TYR A 84 6.28 3.64 -0.52
C TYR A 84 6.65 2.21 -0.11
N MET A 85 7.91 1.96 0.27
CA MET A 85 8.34 0.63 0.73
C MET A 85 7.68 0.21 2.05
N VAL A 86 7.73 1.07 3.07
CA VAL A 86 7.10 0.81 4.38
C VAL A 86 5.60 0.62 4.21
N GLY A 87 4.95 1.54 3.48
CA GLY A 87 3.55 1.45 3.17
C GLY A 87 3.23 0.16 2.41
N GLY A 88 4.03 -0.22 1.41
CA GLY A 88 3.83 -1.41 0.59
C GLY A 88 3.88 -2.69 1.41
N LEU A 89 4.86 -2.83 2.31
CA LEU A 89 4.96 -3.97 3.21
C LEU A 89 3.76 -4.09 4.14
N PHE A 90 3.34 -2.98 4.75
CA PHE A 90 2.13 -2.95 5.57
C PHE A 90 0.89 -3.40 4.80
N PHE A 91 0.73 -2.91 3.58
CA PHE A 91 -0.42 -3.29 2.76
C PHE A 91 -0.37 -4.76 2.32
N ALA A 92 0.82 -5.28 2.02
CA ALA A 92 1.03 -6.68 1.69
C ALA A 92 0.62 -7.63 2.83
N VAL A 93 0.86 -7.25 4.10
CA VAL A 93 0.50 -8.07 5.28
C VAL A 93 -1.00 -8.38 5.35
N ALA A 94 -1.88 -7.45 5.01
CA ALA A 94 -3.33 -7.68 5.04
C ALA A 94 -3.93 -8.17 3.72
N THR A 95 -3.20 -8.07 2.61
CA THR A 95 -3.70 -8.31 1.24
C THR A 95 -4.37 -9.68 1.09
N LYS A 96 -3.72 -10.75 1.54
CA LYS A 96 -4.25 -12.11 1.40
C LYS A 96 -5.48 -12.34 2.27
N THR A 97 -5.52 -11.75 3.47
CA THR A 97 -6.69 -11.83 4.35
C THR A 97 -7.87 -11.04 3.77
N ILE A 98 -7.63 -9.84 3.21
CA ILE A 98 -8.63 -9.04 2.49
C ILE A 98 -9.22 -9.85 1.33
N TRP A 99 -8.38 -10.53 0.54
CA TRP A 99 -8.85 -11.39 -0.55
C TRP A 99 -9.74 -12.53 -0.04
N LYS A 100 -9.29 -13.24 1.00
CA LYS A 100 -9.98 -14.39 1.58
C LYS A 100 -11.33 -14.05 2.24
N LEU A 101 -11.61 -12.79 2.53
CA LEU A 101 -12.94 -12.35 3.00
C LEU A 101 -14.03 -12.43 1.91
N GLY A 102 -13.67 -12.71 0.66
CA GLY A 102 -14.62 -12.84 -0.46
C GLY A 102 -15.30 -11.52 -0.82
N ASP A 103 -16.26 -11.53 -1.73
CA ASP A 103 -17.07 -10.37 -2.11
C ASP A 103 -18.17 -10.09 -1.08
N THR A 104 -17.73 -9.85 0.16
CA THR A 104 -18.59 -9.55 1.30
C THR A 104 -18.39 -8.11 1.76
N TRP A 105 -19.37 -7.55 2.44
CA TRP A 105 -19.24 -6.22 3.06
C TRP A 105 -18.05 -6.14 4.02
N LYS A 106 -17.71 -7.26 4.70
CA LYS A 106 -16.57 -7.36 5.63
C LYS A 106 -15.25 -7.08 4.92
N ARG A 107 -15.08 -7.55 3.68
CA ARG A 107 -13.89 -7.23 2.85
C ARG A 107 -13.73 -5.74 2.68
N TYR A 108 -14.79 -5.05 2.28
CA TYR A 108 -14.73 -3.62 1.98
C TYR A 108 -14.56 -2.78 3.24
N VAL A 109 -15.22 -3.16 4.35
CA VAL A 109 -15.01 -2.49 5.64
C VAL A 109 -13.56 -2.65 6.11
N PHE A 110 -13.01 -3.86 6.05
CA PHE A 110 -11.63 -4.09 6.46
C PHE A 110 -10.62 -3.43 5.52
N LEU A 111 -10.86 -3.45 4.20
CA LEU A 111 -10.05 -2.73 3.21
C LEU A 111 -10.06 -1.22 3.47
N PHE A 112 -11.23 -0.64 3.73
CA PHE A 112 -11.36 0.78 4.07
C PHE A 112 -10.58 1.10 5.34
N TYR A 113 -10.76 0.31 6.40
CA TYR A 113 -10.02 0.46 7.65
C TYR A 113 -8.51 0.39 7.41
N TRP A 114 -8.03 -0.57 6.62
CA TRP A 114 -6.62 -0.71 6.32
C TRP A 114 -6.05 0.47 5.53
N CYS A 115 -6.82 0.98 4.55
CA CYS A 115 -6.47 2.21 3.83
C CYS A 115 -6.45 3.44 4.76
N TRP A 116 -7.38 3.49 5.72
CA TRP A 116 -7.47 4.56 6.70
C TRP A 116 -6.28 4.55 7.66
N VAL A 117 -5.90 3.40 8.22
CA VAL A 117 -4.71 3.25 9.07
C VAL A 117 -3.45 3.68 8.32
N ASP A 118 -3.33 3.23 7.07
CA ASP A 118 -2.21 3.61 6.20
C ASP A 118 -2.17 5.12 5.94
N ALA A 119 -3.31 5.75 5.65
CA ALA A 119 -3.38 7.18 5.35
C ALA A 119 -3.18 8.06 6.59
N PHE A 120 -3.79 7.72 7.73
CA PHE A 120 -3.78 8.55 8.93
C PHE A 120 -2.60 8.36 9.87
N PHE A 121 -1.89 7.24 9.75
CA PHE A 121 -0.81 6.91 10.69
C PHE A 121 0.46 6.48 9.95
N LEU A 122 0.40 5.41 9.18
CA LEU A 122 1.64 4.80 8.67
C LEU A 122 2.34 5.67 7.63
N SER A 123 1.62 6.08 6.59
CA SER A 123 2.19 6.93 5.54
C SER A 123 2.74 8.22 6.16
N PRO A 124 1.96 9.00 6.95
CA PRO A 124 2.49 10.13 7.69
C PRO A 124 3.75 9.79 8.50
N ALA A 125 3.76 8.76 9.35
CA ALA A 125 4.96 8.41 10.11
C ALA A 125 6.18 8.12 9.20
N ALA A 126 5.98 7.46 8.06
CA ALA A 126 7.04 7.12 7.12
C ALA A 126 7.56 8.31 6.30
N PHE A 127 6.74 9.34 6.08
CA PHE A 127 7.12 10.55 5.32
C PHE A 127 7.53 11.72 6.25
N LEU A 128 6.84 11.92 7.37
CA LEU A 128 6.96 13.08 8.25
C LEU A 128 8.18 13.04 9.15
N ILE A 129 8.49 11.88 9.76
CA ILE A 129 9.68 11.74 10.59
C ILE A 129 10.94 12.12 9.79
N PRO A 130 11.11 11.67 8.53
CA PRO A 130 12.19 12.17 7.67
C PRO A 130 12.08 13.66 7.31
N PHE A 131 10.89 14.21 7.07
CA PHE A 131 10.75 15.63 6.73
C PHE A 131 11.13 16.56 7.87
N ASP A 132 10.83 16.21 9.12
CA ASP A 132 11.28 16.98 10.28
C ASP A 132 12.75 16.68 10.61
N LYS A 133 13.10 15.43 10.90
CA LYS A 133 14.40 15.07 11.49
C LYS A 133 15.57 15.10 10.50
N ILE A 134 15.31 14.97 9.20
CA ILE A 134 16.35 14.94 8.16
C ILE A 134 16.32 16.22 7.32
N MET A 135 15.13 16.65 6.89
CA MET A 135 14.99 17.78 5.96
C MET A 135 14.69 19.12 6.65
N HIS A 136 14.26 19.11 7.91
CA HIS A 136 13.86 20.29 8.67
C HIS A 136 12.83 21.18 7.94
N PHE A 137 11.89 20.57 7.20
CA PHE A 137 10.88 21.32 6.44
C PHE A 137 9.73 21.82 7.32
N PHE A 138 9.25 20.99 8.24
CA PHE A 138 8.13 21.26 9.14
C PHE A 138 8.35 20.48 10.44
N ASP A 139 7.89 21.01 11.57
CA ASP A 139 7.89 20.26 12.84
C ASP A 139 6.86 19.13 12.81
N ASP A 140 7.16 18.02 13.49
CA ASP A 140 6.31 16.83 13.50
C ASP A 140 4.86 17.16 13.92
N VAL A 141 4.66 17.94 14.98
CA VAL A 141 3.33 18.23 15.55
C VAL A 141 2.43 18.97 14.56
N THR A 142 2.95 20.01 13.92
CA THR A 142 2.20 20.79 12.92
C THR A 142 1.73 19.90 11.79
N VAL A 143 2.58 19.00 11.32
CA VAL A 143 2.19 18.12 10.20
C VAL A 143 1.23 17.03 10.64
N TRP A 144 1.37 16.47 11.84
CA TRP A 144 0.38 15.52 12.37
C TRP A 144 -0.99 16.16 12.62
N LEU A 145 -1.02 17.38 13.16
CA LEU A 145 -2.25 18.16 13.28
C LEU A 145 -2.87 18.38 11.90
N TRP A 146 -2.08 18.72 10.89
CA TRP A 146 -2.55 18.87 9.52
C TRP A 146 -3.14 17.58 8.95
N VAL A 147 -2.43 16.44 9.07
CA VAL A 147 -2.93 15.11 8.64
C VAL A 147 -4.26 14.78 9.30
N TRP A 148 -4.45 15.12 10.58
CA TRP A 148 -5.66 14.75 11.33
C TRP A 148 -6.79 15.78 11.27
N SER A 149 -6.49 17.03 10.94
CA SER A 149 -7.47 18.13 10.89
C SER A 149 -7.98 18.42 9.48
N ILE A 150 -7.20 18.10 8.44
CA ILE A 150 -7.56 18.40 7.05
C ILE A 150 -8.15 17.18 6.36
N GLY A 151 -9.17 17.41 5.52
CA GLY A 151 -9.82 16.38 4.70
C GLY A 151 -8.92 15.71 3.65
N GLU A 152 -7.66 16.08 3.54
CA GLU A 152 -6.69 15.47 2.64
C GLU A 152 -6.47 13.99 2.93
N THR A 153 -6.25 13.64 4.19
CA THR A 153 -5.99 12.24 4.58
C THR A 153 -7.21 11.36 4.37
N THR A 154 -8.39 11.96 4.52
CA THR A 154 -9.66 11.37 4.11
C THR A 154 -9.70 11.15 2.60
N ALA A 155 -9.32 12.15 1.79
CA ALA A 155 -9.20 11.99 0.34
C ALA A 155 -8.21 10.86 -0.03
N TYR A 156 -7.05 10.77 0.65
CA TYR A 156 -6.10 9.67 0.46
C TYR A 156 -6.70 8.30 0.75
N THR A 157 -7.50 8.20 1.81
CA THR A 157 -8.21 6.97 2.15
C THR A 157 -9.13 6.57 1.00
N PHE A 158 -9.91 7.49 0.46
CA PHE A 158 -10.85 7.21 -0.64
C PHE A 158 -10.18 6.92 -1.97
N ILE A 159 -9.14 7.67 -2.36
CA ILE A 159 -8.44 7.39 -3.63
C ILE A 159 -7.70 6.05 -3.58
N ARG A 160 -7.34 5.53 -2.40
CA ARG A 160 -6.79 4.17 -2.25
C ARG A 160 -7.92 3.14 -2.26
N PHE A 161 -8.95 3.36 -1.44
CA PHE A 161 -10.05 2.43 -1.23
C PHE A 161 -10.91 2.18 -2.48
N ILE A 162 -11.32 3.24 -3.19
CA ILE A 162 -12.27 3.12 -4.31
C ILE A 162 -11.66 2.30 -5.46
N PRO A 163 -10.46 2.63 -6.00
CA PRO A 163 -9.86 1.87 -7.08
C PRO A 163 -9.57 0.42 -6.70
N LEU A 164 -9.09 0.17 -5.47
CA LEU A 164 -8.88 -1.20 -4.98
C LEU A 164 -10.19 -1.99 -4.90
N SER A 165 -11.26 -1.38 -4.38
CA SER A 165 -12.57 -2.01 -4.30
C SER A 165 -13.12 -2.37 -5.68
N LEU A 166 -12.98 -1.46 -6.64
CA LEU A 166 -13.38 -1.69 -8.03
C LEU A 166 -12.53 -2.78 -8.68
N ALA A 167 -11.21 -2.76 -8.51
CA ALA A 167 -10.31 -3.78 -9.05
C ALA A 167 -10.57 -5.16 -8.45
N LEU A 168 -10.83 -5.25 -7.14
CA LEU A 168 -11.18 -6.51 -6.48
C LEU A 168 -12.52 -7.08 -6.96
N LYS A 169 -13.43 -6.23 -7.43
CA LYS A 169 -14.73 -6.66 -7.95
C LYS A 169 -14.65 -7.07 -9.43
N TYR A 170 -14.01 -6.24 -10.25
CA TYR A 170 -14.08 -6.35 -11.71
C TYR A 170 -12.83 -6.96 -12.35
N ALA A 171 -11.66 -6.91 -11.70
CA ALA A 171 -10.38 -7.40 -12.20
C ALA A 171 -9.80 -8.52 -11.32
N ARG A 172 -10.65 -9.46 -10.86
CA ARG A 172 -10.31 -10.51 -9.88
C ARG A 172 -9.11 -11.37 -10.27
N GLU A 173 -9.06 -11.86 -11.51
CA GLU A 173 -7.96 -12.71 -11.98
C GLU A 173 -6.60 -12.00 -11.94
N PHE A 174 -6.62 -10.69 -12.17
CA PHE A 174 -5.44 -9.85 -12.08
C PHE A 174 -5.06 -9.59 -10.62
N MET A 175 -6.05 -9.31 -9.76
CA MET A 175 -5.86 -8.94 -8.36
C MET A 175 -5.60 -10.10 -7.40
N LYS A 176 -5.77 -11.36 -7.84
CA LYS A 176 -5.53 -12.53 -6.99
C LYS A 176 -4.08 -12.52 -6.46
N PRO A 177 -3.87 -12.46 -5.13
CA PRO A 177 -2.54 -12.22 -4.55
C PRO A 177 -1.74 -13.53 -4.40
N THR A 178 -1.34 -14.11 -5.52
CA THR A 178 -0.57 -15.37 -5.58
C THR A 178 0.90 -15.22 -5.18
N TRP A 179 1.40 -14.00 -5.03
CA TRP A 179 2.79 -13.71 -4.69
C TRP A 179 3.21 -14.33 -3.34
N THR A 180 4.50 -14.65 -3.15
CA THR A 180 5.02 -15.17 -1.87
C THR A 180 5.95 -14.18 -1.17
N TRP A 181 6.07 -14.29 0.16
CA TRP A 181 7.02 -13.49 0.95
C TRP A 181 8.48 -13.76 0.59
N ARG A 182 8.80 -14.91 -0.01
CA ARG A 182 10.15 -15.26 -0.46
C ARG A 182 10.44 -14.85 -1.91
N GLY A 183 9.49 -14.18 -2.57
CA GLY A 183 9.54 -13.93 -4.00
C GLY A 183 8.78 -14.98 -4.81
N GLY A 184 8.48 -14.67 -6.06
CA GLY A 184 7.71 -15.51 -6.98
C GLY A 184 6.22 -15.57 -6.63
N GLU A 185 5.53 -16.51 -7.26
CA GLU A 185 4.10 -16.78 -7.08
C GLU A 185 3.88 -18.25 -6.73
N ASP A 186 2.85 -18.50 -5.94
CA ASP A 186 2.28 -19.81 -5.63
C ASP A 186 0.79 -19.81 -6.06
N PRO A 187 0.49 -20.25 -7.29
CA PRO A 187 -0.88 -20.30 -7.80
C PRO A 187 -1.79 -21.29 -7.06
N GLU A 188 -1.21 -22.29 -6.40
CA GLU A 188 -1.92 -23.37 -5.69
C GLU A 188 -2.29 -22.98 -4.26
N GLN A 189 -1.80 -21.83 -3.78
CA GLN A 189 -2.10 -21.37 -2.43
C GLN A 189 -3.62 -21.31 -2.18
N PRO A 190 -4.13 -21.82 -1.03
CA PRO A 190 -5.55 -21.86 -0.71
C PRO A 190 -6.08 -20.46 -0.35
N LEU A 191 -6.24 -19.61 -1.36
CA LEU A 191 -6.73 -18.24 -1.25
C LEU A 191 -8.24 -18.14 -1.50
N GLY A 192 -8.89 -19.20 -1.99
CA GLY A 192 -10.24 -19.13 -2.54
C GLY A 192 -10.31 -18.37 -3.87
N ASP A 193 -11.52 -18.19 -4.37
CA ASP A 193 -11.82 -17.50 -5.63
C ASP A 193 -12.01 -15.97 -5.48
N GLY A 194 -12.00 -15.47 -4.23
CA GLY A 194 -12.24 -14.07 -3.91
C GLY A 194 -13.71 -13.65 -4.04
N ILE A 195 -14.62 -14.62 -4.26
CA ILE A 195 -16.08 -14.45 -4.30
C ILE A 195 -16.65 -14.92 -2.98
N GLU A 196 -16.42 -16.18 -2.64
CA GLU A 196 -16.88 -16.76 -1.38
C GLU A 196 -15.83 -16.54 -0.28
N PRO A 197 -16.26 -16.20 0.95
CA PRO A 197 -15.35 -16.08 2.07
C PRO A 197 -14.74 -17.44 2.42
N VAL A 198 -13.42 -17.49 2.59
CA VAL A 198 -12.75 -18.70 3.07
C VAL A 198 -13.04 -18.89 4.57
N PRO A 199 -13.55 -20.06 5.01
CA PRO A 199 -13.86 -20.31 6.41
C PRO A 199 -12.68 -20.09 7.34
N GLY A 200 -12.91 -19.44 8.48
CA GLY A 200 -11.88 -19.17 9.48
C GLY A 200 -11.02 -17.93 9.24
N THR A 201 -11.19 -17.23 8.11
CA THR A 201 -10.44 -15.99 7.78
C THR A 201 -10.57 -14.91 8.86
N GLU A 202 -11.70 -14.85 9.58
CA GLU A 202 -11.93 -13.87 10.65
C GLU A 202 -10.88 -13.95 11.78
N LYS A 203 -10.32 -15.14 12.04
CA LYS A 203 -9.26 -15.32 13.05
C LYS A 203 -7.96 -14.63 12.64
N GLU A 204 -7.72 -14.47 11.33
CA GLU A 204 -6.55 -13.76 10.81
C GLU A 204 -6.68 -12.24 10.95
N LEU A 205 -7.89 -11.71 11.18
CA LEU A 205 -8.09 -10.28 11.40
C LEU A 205 -7.53 -9.83 12.75
N ILE A 206 -7.55 -10.69 13.77
CA ILE A 206 -7.09 -10.37 15.13
C ILE A 206 -5.63 -9.85 15.12
N PRO A 207 -4.63 -10.59 14.60
CA PRO A 207 -3.25 -10.10 14.59
C PRO A 207 -3.08 -8.84 13.73
N LEU A 208 -3.87 -8.65 12.67
CA LEU A 208 -3.83 -7.45 11.84
C LEU A 208 -4.37 -6.21 12.57
N ILE A 209 -5.47 -6.37 13.32
CA ILE A 209 -6.04 -5.33 14.15
C ILE A 209 -5.10 -5.00 15.32
N LEU A 210 -4.46 -5.99 15.93
CA LEU A 210 -3.44 -5.74 16.95
C LEU A 210 -2.24 -4.97 16.38
N LEU A 211 -1.79 -5.33 15.18
CA LEU A 211 -0.72 -4.60 14.50
C LEU A 211 -1.11 -3.14 14.23
N SER A 212 -2.33 -2.87 13.74
CA SER A 212 -2.76 -1.49 13.52
C SER A 212 -2.91 -0.71 14.82
N ILE A 213 -3.37 -1.33 15.91
CA ILE A 213 -3.40 -0.70 17.25
C ILE A 213 -2.01 -0.30 17.71
N VAL A 214 -1.01 -1.17 17.53
CA VAL A 214 0.39 -0.86 17.89
C VAL A 214 0.92 0.30 17.06
N ILE A 215 0.65 0.35 15.75
CA ILE A 215 1.06 1.45 14.87
C ILE A 215 0.40 2.77 15.31
N ILE A 216 -0.91 2.76 15.56
CA ILE A 216 -1.66 3.93 16.01
C ILE A 216 -1.11 4.43 17.36
N ALA A 217 -0.92 3.52 18.32
CA ALA A 217 -0.38 3.85 19.64
C ALA A 217 1.04 4.44 19.53
N PHE A 218 1.91 3.85 18.72
CA PHE A 218 3.25 4.37 18.46
C PHE A 218 3.21 5.81 17.93
N CYS A 219 2.37 6.09 16.93
CA CYS A 219 2.26 7.43 16.36
C CYS A 219 1.77 8.45 17.39
N ILE A 220 0.73 8.11 18.17
CA ILE A 220 0.19 8.99 19.22
C ILE A 220 1.23 9.27 20.31
N ILE A 221 1.95 8.23 20.76
CA ILE A 221 2.99 8.36 21.78
C ILE A 221 4.16 9.20 21.26
N TYR A 222 4.60 8.95 20.02
CA TYR A 222 5.70 9.68 19.39
C TYR A 222 5.45 11.19 19.39
N ILE A 223 4.26 11.61 18.96
CA ILE A 223 3.84 13.02 18.91
C ILE A 223 3.79 13.64 20.31
N ARG A 224 3.32 12.90 21.31
CA ARG A 224 3.27 13.41 22.70
C ARG A 224 4.64 13.63 23.31
N ILE A 225 5.63 12.81 22.93
CA ILE A 225 6.99 12.87 23.50
C ILE A 225 7.85 13.89 22.74
N ASN A 226 7.55 14.15 21.47
CA ASN A 226 8.28 15.10 20.62
C ASN A 226 7.35 16.25 20.19
N PRO A 227 6.99 17.16 21.12
CA PRO A 227 6.16 18.31 20.81
C PRO A 227 6.88 19.35 19.93
#